data_AF-A0A0N1PJQ3-F1
#
_entry.id   AF-A0A0N1PJQ3-F1
#
_cell.length_a   1.000
_cell.length_b   1.000
_cell.length_c   1.000
_cell.angle_alpha   90.00
_cell.angle_beta   90.00
_cell.angle_gamma   90.00
#
_symmetry.space_group_name_H-M   'P 1'
#
loop_
_entity.id
_entity.type
_entity.pdbx_description
1 polymer ?
#
loop_
_entity_poly.entity_id
_entity_poly.type
_entity_poly.pdbx_seq_one_letter_code
_entity_poly.pdbx_strand_id
1 'polypeptide(L)' 'MELVAKYGPKKWTLIARHLKGRIGKQCRERWHNHLNPSIKKTAWTDHEDRVIYQAHKQLGNQWAKIAKLLPGR' A
#
# COMPACT_ATOMS: atom_id res chain seq x y z
N MET A 1 -8.21 -11.92 -2.78
CA MET A 1 -8.09 -11.73 -1.31
C MET A 1 -7.78 -13.06 -0.62
N GLU A 2 -8.46 -14.14 -1.01
CA GLU A 2 -8.33 -15.49 -0.42
C GLU A 2 -6.90 -16.01 -0.27
N LEU A 3 -6.06 -15.91 -1.30
CA LEU A 3 -4.66 -16.37 -1.19
C LEU A 3 -3.84 -15.58 -0.17
N VAL A 4 -4.10 -14.28 -0.02
CA VAL A 4 -3.44 -13.45 0.99
C VAL A 4 -3.98 -13.75 2.38
N ALA A 5 -5.28 -14.02 2.51
CA ALA A 5 -5.87 -14.48 3.77
C ALA A 5 -5.29 -15.84 4.21
N LYS A 6 -5.07 -16.76 3.26
CA LYS A 6 -4.51 -18.09 3.52
C LYS A 6 -3.01 -18.10 3.83
N TYR A 7 -2.21 -17.33 3.10
CA TYR A 7 -0.74 -17.39 3.18
C TYR A 7 -0.08 -16.18 3.87
N GLY A 8 -0.86 -15.14 4.16
CA GLY A 8 -0.40 -13.85 4.69
C GLY A 8 0.25 -12.94 3.63
N PRO A 9 0.34 -11.62 3.90
CA PRO A 9 0.86 -10.62 2.97
C PRO A 9 2.40 -10.56 2.97
N LYS A 10 3.06 -11.72 2.91
CA LYS A 10 4.54 -11.83 2.90
C LYS A 10 5.05 -12.80 1.84
N LYS A 11 4.31 -13.88 1.58
CA LYS A 11 4.73 -14.97 0.68
C LYS A 11 4.34 -14.72 -0.77
N TRP A 12 4.74 -13.58 -1.33
CA TRP A 12 4.28 -13.12 -2.65
C TRP A 12 4.67 -14.05 -3.81
N THR A 13 5.87 -14.63 -3.78
CA THR A 13 6.31 -15.62 -4.78
C THR A 13 5.43 -16.87 -4.74
N LEU A 14 5.04 -17.33 -3.55
CA LEU A 14 4.11 -18.45 -3.40
C LEU A 14 2.72 -18.10 -3.93
N ILE A 15 2.19 -16.94 -3.55
CA ILE A 15 0.89 -16.46 -4.02
C ILE A 15 0.85 -16.35 -5.55
N ALA A 16 1.91 -15.84 -6.17
CA ALA A 16 2.02 -15.73 -7.62
C ALA A 16 1.98 -17.08 -8.34
N ARG A 17 2.47 -18.17 -7.75
CA ARG A 17 2.38 -19.52 -8.33
C ARG A 17 0.93 -20.00 -8.53
N HIS A 18 -0.02 -19.45 -7.77
CA HIS A 18 -1.44 -19.74 -7.91
C HIS A 18 -2.15 -18.80 -8.92
N LEU A 19 -1.44 -17.81 -9.48
CA LEU A 19 -2.00 -16.80 -10.39
C LEU A 19 -1.24 -16.83 -11.72
N LYS A 20 -1.83 -17.50 -12.73
CA LYS A 20 -1.22 -17.63 -14.06
C LYS A 20 -0.86 -16.26 -14.65
N GLY A 21 0.38 -16.12 -15.12
CA GLY A 21 0.87 -14.89 -15.74
C GLY A 21 1.15 -13.73 -14.77
N ARG A 22 1.16 -13.97 -13.46
CA ARG A 22 1.54 -12.97 -12.45
C ARG A 22 2.83 -13.35 -11.75
N ILE A 23 3.62 -12.34 -11.39
CA ILE A 23 4.82 -12.49 -10.56
C ILE A 23 4.59 -11.93 -9.15
N GLY A 24 5.45 -12.33 -8.21
CA GLY A 24 5.35 -11.91 -6.81
C GLY A 24 5.32 -10.39 -6.63
N LYS A 25 6.13 -9.64 -7.40
CA LYS A 25 6.13 -8.17 -7.39
C LYS A 25 4.74 -7.59 -7.68
N GLN A 26 4.09 -8.05 -8.75
CA GLN A 26 2.75 -7.57 -9.14
C GLN A 26 1.70 -7.90 -8.08
N CYS A 27 1.78 -9.10 -7.47
CA CYS A 27 0.87 -9.51 -6.41
C CYS A 27 1.02 -8.62 -5.17
N ARG A 28 2.27 -8.33 -4.79
CA ARG A 28 2.62 -7.43 -3.68
C ARG A 28 2.08 -6.02 -3.93
N GLU A 29 2.40 -5.43 -5.07
CA GLU A 29 1.95 -4.07 -5.43
C GLU A 29 0.43 -3.95 -5.42
N ARG A 30 -0.27 -4.92 -6.03
CA ARG A 30 -1.73 -4.93 -6.06
C ARG A 30 -2.33 -5.01 -4.65
N TRP A 31 -1.74 -5.82 -3.77
CA TRP A 31 -2.22 -5.90 -2.38
C TRP A 31 -2.01 -4.60 -1.63
N HIS A 32 -0.76 -4.13 -1.56
CA HIS A 32 -0.40 -2.98 -0.72
C HIS A 32 -1.03 -1.67 -1.18
N ASN A 33 -1.38 -1.52 -2.46
CA ASN A 33 -1.91 -0.26 -2.99
C ASN A 33 -3.43 -0.27 -3.19
N HIS A 34 -4.08 -1.45 -3.22
CA HIS A 34 -5.50 -1.51 -3.58
C HIS A 34 -6.36 -2.52 -2.79
N LEU A 35 -5.81 -3.68 -2.43
CA LEU A 35 -6.60 -4.77 -1.83
C LEU A 35 -6.49 -4.85 -0.32
N ASN A 36 -5.45 -4.26 0.28
CA ASN A 36 -5.31 -4.22 1.73
C ASN A 36 -6.51 -3.48 2.35
N PRO A 37 -7.29 -4.12 3.25
CA PRO A 37 -8.46 -3.51 3.89
C PRO A 37 -8.16 -2.24 4.67
N SER A 38 -6.91 -2.04 5.10
CA SER A 38 -6.52 -0.84 5.84
C SER A 38 -6.43 0.42 4.96
N ILE A 39 -6.56 0.30 3.63
CA ILE A 39 -6.48 1.43 2.70
C ILE A 39 -7.80 2.19 2.68
N LYS A 40 -7.74 3.48 2.98
CA LYS A 40 -8.85 4.41 2.85
C LYS A 40 -9.09 4.73 1.38
N LYS A 41 -10.32 4.50 0.94
CA LYS A 41 -10.79 4.85 -0.41
C LYS A 41 -11.63 6.12 -0.45
N THR A 42 -11.73 6.80 0.70
CA THR A 42 -12.41 8.09 0.82
C THR A 42 -11.56 9.21 0.22
N ALA A 43 -12.21 10.33 -0.06
CA ALA A 43 -11.52 11.56 -0.44
C ALA A 43 -10.44 11.93 0.59
N TRP A 44 -9.42 12.65 0.13
CA TRP A 44 -8.43 13.26 1.01
C TRP A 44 -9.09 14.32 1.87
N THR A 45 -8.71 14.35 3.14
CA THR A 45 -9.16 15.40 4.06
C THR A 45 -8.15 16.54 4.07
N ASP A 46 -8.60 17.76 4.34
CA ASP A 46 -7.70 18.91 4.44
C ASP A 46 -6.58 18.70 5.48
N HIS A 47 -6.84 17.90 6.52
CA HIS A 47 -5.82 17.53 7.49
C HIS A 47 -4.72 16.67 6.87
N GLU A 48 -5.09 15.64 6.11
CA GLU A 48 -4.13 14.79 5.42
C GLU A 48 -3.30 15.59 4.39
N ASP A 49 -3.94 16.49 3.64
CA ASP A 49 -3.24 17.36 2.69
C ASP A 49 -2.23 18.27 3.39
N ARG A 50 -2.58 18.85 4.54
CA ARG A 50 -1.65 19.63 5.36
C ARG A 50 -0.47 18.79 5.84
N VAL A 51 -0.71 17.55 6.28
CA VAL A 51 0.35 16.62 6.70
C VAL A 51 1.30 16.32 5.53
N ILE A 52 0.77 16.04 4.33
CA ILE A 52 1.57 15.81 3.12
C ILE A 52 2.43 17.02 2.81
N TYR A 53 1.84 18.21 2.78
CA TYR A 53 2.54 19.45 2.45
C TYR A 53 3.70 19.73 3.41
N GLN A 54 3.45 19.66 4.72
CA GLN A 54 4.48 19.92 5.73
C GLN A 54 5.57 18.84 5.72
N ALA A 55 5.20 17.57 5.58
CA ALA A 55 6.16 16.47 5.53
C ALA A 55 7.01 16.53 4.26
N HIS A 56 6.44 16.89 3.11
CA HIS A 56 7.19 17.09 1.86
C HIS A 56 8.16 18.26 1.96
N LYS A 57 7.76 19.37 2.60
CA LYS A 57 8.66 20.51 2.86
C LYS A 57 9.91 20.10 3.67
N GLN A 58 9.77 19.15 4.59
CA GLN A 58 10.86 18.68 5.46
C GLN A 58 11.67 17.51 4.87
N LEU A 59 11.01 16.58 4.18
CA LEU A 59 11.58 15.30 3.75
C LEU A 59 11.80 15.21 2.23
N GLY A 60 11.26 16.14 1.45
CA GLY A 60 11.23 16.06 -0.01
C GLY A 60 10.46 14.84 -0.52
N ASN A 61 10.95 14.21 -1.58
CA ASN A 61 10.28 13.09 -2.27
C ASN A 61 10.40 11.73 -1.56
N GLN A 62 10.61 11.72 -0.24
CA GLN A 62 10.69 10.50 0.57
C GLN A 62 9.30 9.94 0.89
N TRP A 63 8.51 9.61 -0.13
CA TRP A 63 7.10 9.20 -0.01
C TRP A 63 6.87 8.01 0.92
N ALA A 64 7.81 7.06 0.96
CA ALA A 64 7.72 5.92 1.89
C ALA A 64 7.79 6.35 3.37
N LYS A 65 8.44 7.48 3.70
CA LYS A 65 8.41 8.07 5.05
C LYS A 65 7.14 8.87 5.28
N ILE A 66 6.73 9.68 4.29
CA ILE A 66 5.51 10.50 4.37
C ILE A 66 4.26 9.62 4.56
N ALA A 67 4.14 8.52 3.83
CA ALA A 67 3.01 7.59 3.95
C ALA A 67 2.85 7.01 5.37
N LYS A 68 3.94 6.86 6.13
CA LYS A 68 3.87 6.39 7.53
C LYS A 68 3.16 7.39 8.46
N LEU A 69 3.07 8.66 8.07
CA LEU A 69 2.36 9.71 8.80
C LEU A 69 0.86 9.77 8.47
N LEU A 70 0.42 9.00 7.48
CA LEU A 70 -0.94 9.04 6.96
C LEU A 70 -1.60 7.65 7.09
N PRO A 71 -2.16 7.31 8.26
CA PRO A 71 -2.75 6.00 8.48
C PRO A 71 -3.84 5.69 7.46
N GLY A 72 -3.61 4.61 6.70
CA GLY A 72 -4.51 4.12 5.65
C GLY A 72 -4.32 4.76 4.27
N ARG A 73 -3.23 5.50 4.03
CA ARG A 73 -2.85 6.01 2.71
C ARG A 73 -1.63 5.29 2.15
#